data_AF-A0A533MKA1-F1
#
_entry.id   AF-A0A533MKA1-F1
#
_cell.length_a   1.000
_cell.length_b   1.000
_cell.length_c   1.000
_cell.angle_alpha   90.00
_cell.angle_beta   90.00
_cell.angle_gamma   90.00
#
_symmetry.space_group_name_H-M   'P 1'
#
loop_
_entity.id
_entity.type
_entity.pdbx_description
1 polymer ?
#
loop_
_entity_poly.entity_id
_entity_poly.type
_entity_poly.pdbx_seq_one_letter_code
_entity_poly.pdbx_strand_id
1 'polypeptide(L)'
;MINKSTIGTIELKAMASSLPSYTKLGMASLLPHNKLEYKNDCILVDKINSKETEKRGDILSNRVSDSNVFKFDKLKALKRDDARNETKKRVIYIYHNKIDDTGDHKSSEHNVFNAAESTIQDINKMIKLLGRSLNVSKIIVTSDHGFIYKREHLENVDKLGTQDFDKSKIIETDKRFIISEQDMTLLNIHKFNMATTIDSDKQMHVYVPYADLRFKLPGGGMNYVHGGASLQEIVIPVLVYNQNKYESDLDRKGIEHGKVEVTVLDSHKKITNSTFKVKLLQTTKVTDKREPLNFKLALYDTDGQKVSDEKLVIADSTSDEPEERIQEVILTISSDIKNKTYNLIGIDDNPKALQKEIFEIPVVVDILITDDF
;
A
#
# COMPACT_ATOMS: atom_id res chain seq x y z
N MET A 1 8.00 4.38 5.81
CA MET A 1 7.88 4.24 7.29
C MET A 1 8.04 2.80 7.78
N ILE A 2 7.38 1.80 7.18
CA ILE A 2 7.46 0.41 7.68
C ILE A 2 8.88 -0.16 7.48
N ASN A 3 9.47 -0.06 6.28
CA ASN A 3 10.88 -0.47 6.01
C ASN A 3 11.93 0.10 6.98
N LYS A 4 11.69 1.31 7.53
CA LYS A 4 12.62 1.95 8.47
C LYS A 4 12.42 1.54 9.92
N SER A 5 11.35 0.80 10.25
CA SER A 5 10.95 0.54 11.64
C SER A 5 10.54 -0.91 11.93
N THR A 6 10.71 -1.81 10.97
CA THR A 6 10.39 -3.23 11.07
C THR A 6 11.52 -4.08 10.48
N ILE A 7 11.70 -5.29 11.01
CA ILE A 7 12.75 -6.23 10.62
C ILE A 7 12.10 -7.27 9.71
N GLY A 8 11.94 -6.92 8.44
CA GLY A 8 11.22 -7.71 7.46
C GLY A 8 11.22 -7.09 6.08
N THR A 9 10.92 -7.89 5.05
CA THR A 9 10.83 -7.41 3.67
C THR A 9 9.46 -6.83 3.39
N ILE A 10 9.41 -5.83 2.52
CA ILE A 10 8.15 -5.30 1.99
C ILE A 10 8.14 -5.38 0.48
N GLU A 11 7.04 -5.86 -0.06
CA GLU A 11 6.69 -5.73 -1.46
C GLU A 11 5.35 -4.99 -1.56
N LEU A 12 5.29 -3.95 -2.39
CA LEU A 12 4.05 -3.25 -2.70
C LEU A 12 3.69 -3.48 -4.16
N LYS A 13 2.50 -4.04 -4.39
CA LYS A 13 1.89 -4.21 -5.72
C LYS A 13 0.55 -3.50 -5.74
N ALA A 14 -0.02 -3.41 -6.94
CA ALA A 14 -1.40 -3.01 -7.14
C ALA A 14 -2.22 -4.19 -7.70
N MET A 15 -3.51 -4.22 -7.41
CA MET A 15 -4.48 -5.09 -8.08
C MET A 15 -5.75 -4.31 -8.41
N ALA A 16 -6.54 -4.82 -9.34
CA ALA A 16 -7.86 -4.27 -9.63
C ALA A 16 -8.88 -4.76 -8.59
N SER A 17 -9.73 -3.87 -8.10
CA SER A 17 -10.88 -4.22 -7.29
C SER A 17 -12.05 -4.69 -8.15
N SER A 18 -13.15 -5.07 -7.50
CA SER A 18 -14.39 -5.40 -8.19
C SER A 18 -15.11 -4.16 -8.71
N LEU A 19 -15.96 -4.33 -9.73
CA LEU A 19 -16.86 -3.28 -10.21
C LEU A 19 -18.32 -3.72 -10.01
N PRO A 20 -19.18 -2.92 -9.35
CA PRO A 20 -18.88 -1.62 -8.74
C PRO A 20 -17.86 -1.73 -7.60
N SER A 21 -17.07 -0.68 -7.40
CA SER A 21 -15.97 -0.64 -6.42
C SER A 21 -16.50 -0.24 -5.04
N TYR A 22 -17.29 -1.12 -4.45
CA TYR A 22 -17.99 -0.87 -3.19
C TYR A 22 -17.83 -2.03 -2.22
N THR A 23 -18.11 -1.77 -0.95
CA THR A 23 -17.80 -2.66 0.17
C THR A 23 -18.41 -4.06 0.01
N LYS A 24 -19.69 -4.18 -0.34
CA LYS A 24 -20.37 -5.50 -0.37
C LYS A 24 -19.66 -6.50 -1.31
N LEU A 25 -19.40 -6.10 -2.56
CA LEU A 25 -18.75 -6.97 -3.54
C LEU A 25 -17.24 -7.01 -3.33
N GLY A 26 -16.60 -5.88 -3.06
CA GLY A 26 -15.15 -5.83 -2.84
C GLY A 26 -14.70 -6.73 -1.69
N MET A 27 -15.38 -6.68 -0.53
CA MET A 27 -15.09 -7.56 0.59
C MET A 27 -15.36 -9.04 0.27
N ALA A 28 -16.44 -9.33 -0.46
CA ALA A 28 -16.78 -10.70 -0.86
C ALA A 28 -15.72 -11.29 -1.79
N SER A 29 -15.24 -10.51 -2.76
CA SER A 29 -14.20 -10.92 -3.72
C SER A 29 -12.85 -11.20 -3.08
N LEU A 30 -12.56 -10.64 -1.90
CA LEU A 30 -11.32 -10.88 -1.15
C LEU A 30 -11.36 -12.14 -0.27
N LEU A 31 -12.51 -12.79 -0.15
CA LEU A 31 -12.64 -14.07 0.54
C LEU A 31 -12.26 -15.21 -0.41
N PRO A 32 -11.72 -16.34 0.09
CA PRO A 32 -11.51 -17.50 -0.74
C PRO A 32 -12.86 -18.04 -1.25
N HIS A 33 -12.99 -18.19 -2.57
CA HIS A 33 -14.24 -18.60 -3.19
C HIS A 33 -14.02 -19.33 -4.51
N ASN A 34 -15.02 -20.11 -4.91
CA ASN A 34 -15.14 -20.63 -6.28
C ASN A 34 -16.23 -19.88 -7.05
N LYS A 35 -17.24 -19.38 -6.34
CA LYS A 35 -18.41 -18.71 -6.91
C LYS A 35 -18.85 -17.52 -6.05
N LEU A 36 -19.16 -16.40 -6.69
CA LEU A 36 -19.88 -15.28 -6.11
C LEU A 36 -21.27 -15.23 -6.71
N GLU A 37 -22.30 -15.04 -5.89
CA GLU A 37 -23.69 -14.94 -6.35
C GLU A 37 -24.39 -13.73 -5.74
N TYR A 38 -25.11 -12.96 -6.55
CA TYR A 38 -25.99 -11.90 -6.05
C TYR A 38 -27.37 -12.48 -5.79
N LYS A 39 -27.82 -12.48 -4.54
CA LYS A 39 -29.14 -13.01 -4.16
C LYS A 39 -29.73 -12.28 -2.97
N ASN A 40 -30.99 -11.85 -3.09
CA ASN A 40 -31.74 -11.19 -2.01
C ASN A 40 -30.97 -10.01 -1.37
N ASP A 41 -30.42 -9.10 -2.19
CA ASP A 41 -29.63 -7.94 -1.75
C ASP A 41 -28.37 -8.30 -0.92
N CYS A 42 -27.84 -9.51 -1.16
CA CYS A 42 -26.63 -9.99 -0.52
C CYS A 42 -25.69 -10.60 -1.56
N ILE A 43 -24.39 -10.53 -1.27
CA ILE A 43 -23.37 -11.28 -2.00
C ILE A 43 -23.14 -12.59 -1.24
N LEU A 44 -23.42 -13.70 -1.90
CA LEU A 44 -23.12 -15.03 -1.41
C LEU A 44 -21.76 -15.46 -1.94
N VAL A 45 -20.93 -15.99 -1.04
CA VAL A 45 -19.63 -16.57 -1.32
C VAL A 45 -19.75 -18.05 -1.07
N ASP A 46 -19.70 -18.86 -2.12
CA ASP A 46 -19.95 -20.31 -2.07
C ASP A 46 -21.23 -20.64 -1.24
N LYS A 47 -22.33 -19.92 -1.54
CA LYS A 47 -23.66 -20.01 -0.89
C LYS A 47 -23.79 -19.41 0.52
N ILE A 48 -22.73 -18.82 1.08
CA ILE A 48 -22.76 -18.19 2.40
C ILE A 48 -22.77 -16.67 2.26
N ASN A 49 -23.67 -15.99 2.95
CA ASN A 49 -23.76 -14.53 2.93
C ASN A 49 -22.52 -13.89 3.59
N SER A 50 -21.80 -13.02 2.87
CA SER A 50 -20.55 -12.40 3.35
C SER A 50 -20.72 -11.11 4.16
N LYS A 51 -21.95 -10.63 4.36
CA LYS A 51 -22.23 -9.34 5.02
C LYS A 51 -21.62 -9.25 6.43
N GLU A 52 -21.88 -10.26 7.26
CA GLU A 52 -21.47 -10.25 8.67
C GLU A 52 -20.06 -10.81 8.86
N THR A 53 -19.31 -10.25 9.81
CA THR A 53 -17.94 -10.70 10.09
C THR A 53 -17.90 -12.18 10.49
N GLU A 54 -18.87 -12.66 11.26
CA GLU A 54 -18.96 -14.07 11.66
C GLU A 54 -19.11 -15.00 10.45
N LYS A 55 -19.98 -14.63 9.49
CA LYS A 55 -20.15 -15.39 8.25
C LYS A 55 -18.92 -15.39 7.36
N ARG A 56 -18.16 -14.30 7.35
CA ARG A 56 -16.83 -14.27 6.71
C ARG A 56 -15.85 -15.22 7.39
N GLY A 57 -15.98 -15.41 8.70
CA GLY A 57 -15.28 -16.46 9.45
C GLY A 57 -15.67 -17.86 9.02
N ASP A 58 -16.97 -18.13 8.87
CA ASP A 58 -17.48 -19.41 8.37
C ASP A 58 -16.90 -19.73 6.98
N ILE A 59 -16.97 -18.77 6.05
CA ILE A 59 -16.41 -18.87 4.68
C ILE A 59 -14.91 -19.19 4.72
N LEU A 60 -14.14 -18.44 5.51
CA LEU A 60 -12.70 -18.65 5.62
C LEU A 60 -12.37 -20.03 6.22
N SER A 61 -13.13 -20.47 7.22
CA SER A 61 -12.95 -21.75 7.90
C SER A 61 -13.23 -22.95 6.98
N ASN A 62 -14.17 -22.82 6.04
CA ASN A 62 -14.45 -23.85 5.04
C ASN A 62 -13.26 -24.10 4.11
N ARG A 63 -12.43 -23.07 3.86
CA ARG A 63 -11.23 -23.22 3.03
C ARG A 63 -9.98 -23.57 3.86
N VAL A 64 -9.88 -22.99 5.05
CA VAL A 64 -8.77 -23.17 5.99
C VAL A 64 -9.35 -23.29 7.40
N SER A 65 -9.52 -24.53 7.88
CA SER A 65 -10.14 -24.81 9.20
C SER A 65 -9.42 -24.11 10.35
N ASP A 66 -8.10 -23.99 10.27
CA ASP A 66 -7.30 -23.25 11.24
C ASP A 66 -7.20 -21.76 10.87
N SER A 67 -8.35 -21.08 10.92
CA SER A 67 -8.45 -19.65 10.63
C SER A 67 -9.30 -18.90 11.65
N ASN A 68 -9.22 -17.57 11.63
CA ASN A 68 -10.08 -16.70 12.43
C ASN A 68 -10.23 -15.32 11.79
N VAL A 69 -11.26 -14.58 12.20
CA VAL A 69 -11.58 -13.24 11.72
C VAL A 69 -11.71 -12.26 12.87
N PHE A 70 -11.22 -11.04 12.68
CA PHE A 70 -11.24 -10.00 13.71
C PHE A 70 -11.71 -8.67 13.13
N LYS A 71 -12.48 -7.93 13.93
CA LYS A 71 -12.51 -6.47 13.78
C LYS A 71 -11.23 -5.90 14.37
N PHE A 72 -10.66 -4.91 13.70
CA PHE A 72 -9.41 -4.28 14.10
C PHE A 72 -9.43 -3.80 15.56
N ASP A 73 -10.50 -3.10 15.97
CA ASP A 73 -10.60 -2.56 17.32
C ASP A 73 -10.71 -3.65 18.39
N LYS A 74 -11.33 -4.79 18.07
CA LYS A 74 -11.40 -5.94 18.98
C LYS A 74 -10.00 -6.48 19.24
N LEU A 75 -9.23 -6.76 18.19
CA LEU A 75 -7.86 -7.29 18.33
C LEU A 75 -6.93 -6.28 19.01
N LYS A 76 -7.07 -4.98 18.70
CA LYS A 76 -6.29 -3.90 19.32
C LYS A 76 -6.56 -3.75 20.82
N ALA A 77 -7.76 -4.08 21.28
CA ALA A 77 -8.15 -4.00 22.69
C ALA A 77 -7.73 -5.21 23.53
N LEU A 78 -7.32 -6.33 22.90
CA LEU A 78 -6.88 -7.52 23.62
C LEU A 78 -5.55 -7.29 24.34
N LYS A 79 -5.41 -7.92 25.51
CA LYS A 79 -4.10 -8.03 26.17
C LYS A 79 -3.20 -8.95 25.36
N ARG A 80 -1.88 -8.80 25.53
CA ARG A 80 -0.88 -9.50 24.73
C ARG A 80 -1.07 -11.02 24.68
N ASP A 81 -1.34 -11.65 25.83
CA ASP A 81 -1.47 -13.12 25.90
C ASP A 81 -2.78 -13.61 25.26
N ASP A 82 -3.88 -12.89 25.46
CA ASP A 82 -5.16 -13.19 24.81
C ASP A 82 -5.05 -13.02 23.30
N ALA A 83 -4.46 -11.90 22.84
CA ALA A 83 -4.18 -11.66 21.43
C ALA A 83 -3.32 -12.78 20.84
N ARG A 84 -2.29 -13.24 21.57
CA ARG A 84 -1.42 -14.33 21.12
C ARG A 84 -2.16 -15.66 21.01
N ASN A 85 -3.06 -15.95 21.94
CA ASN A 85 -3.87 -17.16 21.90
C ASN A 85 -4.90 -17.11 20.76
N GLU A 86 -5.61 -16.00 20.59
CA GLU A 86 -6.63 -15.83 19.55
C GLU A 86 -6.03 -15.78 18.13
N THR A 87 -4.81 -15.25 17.98
CA THR A 87 -4.10 -15.17 16.69
C THR A 87 -3.23 -16.39 16.38
N LYS A 88 -3.22 -17.42 17.24
CA LYS A 88 -2.52 -18.70 16.99
C LYS A 88 -3.28 -19.56 15.98
N LYS A 89 -3.36 -19.06 14.75
CA LYS A 89 -4.08 -19.62 13.61
C LYS A 89 -3.19 -19.56 12.37
N ARG A 90 -3.41 -20.48 11.43
CA ARG A 90 -2.72 -20.47 10.13
C ARG A 90 -3.06 -19.24 9.30
N VAL A 91 -4.32 -18.81 9.30
CA VAL A 91 -4.79 -17.64 8.55
C VAL A 91 -5.67 -16.77 9.45
N ILE A 92 -5.41 -15.46 9.46
CA ILE A 92 -6.24 -14.49 10.16
C ILE A 92 -6.62 -13.36 9.21
N TYR A 93 -7.89 -12.97 9.21
CA TYR A 93 -8.37 -11.77 8.52
C TYR A 93 -8.71 -10.70 9.56
N ILE A 94 -8.26 -9.47 9.33
CA ILE A 94 -8.49 -8.34 10.23
C ILE A 94 -9.13 -7.22 9.42
N TYR A 95 -10.32 -6.78 9.83
CA TYR A 95 -11.11 -5.76 9.12
C TYR A 95 -11.03 -4.42 9.84
N HIS A 96 -10.68 -3.36 9.12
CA HIS A 96 -10.58 -1.98 9.59
C HIS A 96 -11.52 -1.11 8.75
N ASN A 97 -12.38 -0.32 9.40
CA ASN A 97 -13.48 0.38 8.72
C ASN A 97 -13.44 1.91 8.84
N LYS A 98 -12.36 2.47 9.42
CA LYS A 98 -12.35 3.89 9.84
C LYS A 98 -12.58 4.87 8.68
N ILE A 99 -12.05 4.57 7.49
CA ILE A 99 -12.15 5.46 6.33
C ILE A 99 -13.61 5.60 5.91
N ASP A 100 -14.27 4.48 5.61
CA ASP A 100 -15.70 4.45 5.23
C ASP A 100 -16.59 4.97 6.36
N ASP A 101 -16.37 4.54 7.61
CA ASP A 101 -17.13 5.03 8.79
C ASP A 101 -17.06 6.57 8.89
N THR A 102 -15.94 7.18 8.52
CA THR A 102 -15.76 8.64 8.49
C THR A 102 -16.38 9.27 7.25
N GLY A 103 -16.20 8.64 6.08
CA GLY A 103 -16.56 9.14 4.77
C GLY A 103 -18.07 9.10 4.48
N ASP A 104 -18.76 8.05 4.89
CA ASP A 104 -20.17 7.82 4.52
C ASP A 104 -21.14 8.79 5.22
N HIS A 105 -20.69 9.38 6.33
CA HIS A 105 -21.48 10.31 7.12
C HIS A 105 -21.17 11.75 6.71
N LYS A 106 -22.19 12.46 6.21
CA LYS A 106 -22.11 13.89 5.83
C LYS A 106 -21.49 14.77 6.92
N SER A 107 -21.71 14.46 8.20
CA SER A 107 -21.15 15.22 9.33
C SER A 107 -19.65 15.04 9.51
N SER A 108 -19.04 13.99 8.96
CA SER A 108 -17.62 13.66 9.14
C SER A 108 -16.84 13.48 7.84
N GLU A 109 -17.49 13.45 6.67
CA GLU A 109 -16.85 13.17 5.38
C GLU A 109 -15.63 14.08 5.09
N HIS A 110 -15.67 15.32 5.58
CA HIS A 110 -14.56 16.28 5.45
C HIS A 110 -13.27 15.88 6.17
N ASN A 111 -13.35 14.95 7.14
CA ASN A 111 -12.22 14.44 7.90
C ASN A 111 -11.59 13.17 7.29
N VAL A 112 -12.04 12.72 6.11
CA VAL A 112 -11.57 11.46 5.53
C VAL A 112 -10.06 11.41 5.32
N PHE A 113 -9.40 12.53 5.00
CA PHE A 113 -7.94 12.56 4.87
C PHE A 113 -7.23 12.30 6.21
N ASN A 114 -7.76 12.85 7.30
CA ASN A 114 -7.25 12.56 8.64
C ASN A 114 -7.52 11.10 9.03
N ALA A 115 -8.67 10.56 8.63
CA ALA A 115 -9.01 9.15 8.83
C ALA A 115 -8.06 8.22 8.04
N ALA A 116 -7.70 8.57 6.81
CA ALA A 116 -6.75 7.83 5.99
C ALA A 116 -5.34 7.82 6.62
N GLU A 117 -4.83 8.99 7.03
CA GLU A 117 -3.53 9.10 7.73
C GLU A 117 -3.52 8.30 9.05
N SER A 118 -4.59 8.42 9.83
CA SER A 118 -4.77 7.64 11.07
C SER A 118 -4.82 6.14 10.80
N THR A 119 -5.45 5.72 9.69
CA THR A 119 -5.53 4.31 9.28
C THR A 119 -4.17 3.76 8.89
N ILE A 120 -3.35 4.53 8.17
CA ILE A 120 -1.96 4.14 7.87
C ILE A 120 -1.16 3.93 9.16
N GLN A 121 -1.32 4.81 10.15
CA GLN A 121 -0.67 4.66 11.45
C GLN A 121 -1.16 3.43 12.23
N ASP A 122 -2.47 3.18 12.21
CA ASP A 122 -3.08 1.99 12.81
C ASP A 122 -2.56 0.69 12.18
N ILE A 123 -2.51 0.63 10.85
CA ILE A 123 -1.96 -0.49 10.09
C ILE A 123 -0.49 -0.72 10.45
N ASN A 124 0.33 0.34 10.50
CA ASN A 124 1.74 0.24 10.88
C ASN A 124 1.91 -0.33 12.31
N LYS A 125 1.10 0.15 13.27
CA LYS A 125 1.09 -0.38 14.65
C LYS A 125 0.67 -1.85 14.67
N MET A 126 -0.33 -2.23 13.89
CA MET A 126 -0.82 -3.60 13.81
C MET A 126 0.20 -4.54 13.16
N ILE A 127 0.88 -4.14 12.09
CA ILE A 127 1.99 -4.91 11.48
C ILE A 127 3.07 -5.20 12.52
N LYS A 128 3.46 -4.21 13.32
CA LYS A 128 4.45 -4.39 14.39
C LYS A 128 3.96 -5.35 15.47
N LEU A 129 2.70 -5.21 15.91
CA LEU A 129 2.10 -6.09 16.90
C LEU A 129 2.07 -7.54 16.39
N LEU A 130 1.54 -7.76 15.19
CA LEU A 130 1.42 -9.08 14.57
C LEU A 130 2.79 -9.73 14.36
N GLY A 131 3.75 -9.00 13.77
CA GLY A 131 5.08 -9.51 13.48
C GLY A 131 5.92 -9.80 14.72
N ARG A 132 6.06 -8.80 15.62
CA ARG A 132 6.98 -8.87 16.76
C ARG A 132 6.40 -9.54 18.00
N SER A 133 5.12 -9.26 18.30
CA SER A 133 4.51 -9.70 19.55
C SER A 133 3.74 -11.01 19.40
N LEU A 134 3.19 -11.26 18.20
CA LEU A 134 2.29 -12.39 17.93
C LEU A 134 2.88 -13.41 16.93
N ASN A 135 4.14 -13.23 16.50
CA ASN A 135 4.92 -14.16 15.67
C ASN A 135 4.32 -14.48 14.29
N VAL A 136 3.53 -13.57 13.72
CA VAL A 136 2.97 -13.69 12.37
C VAL A 136 4.09 -13.47 11.34
N SER A 137 4.31 -14.46 10.48
CA SER A 137 5.44 -14.45 9.53
C SER A 137 5.17 -13.66 8.25
N LYS A 138 3.91 -13.63 7.79
CA LYS A 138 3.52 -12.97 6.55
C LYS A 138 2.23 -12.21 6.81
N ILE A 139 2.23 -10.93 6.46
CA ILE A 139 1.11 -10.02 6.62
C ILE A 139 0.82 -9.44 5.24
N ILE A 140 -0.44 -9.53 4.81
CA ILE A 140 -0.92 -8.92 3.57
C ILE A 140 -1.89 -7.82 3.96
N VAL A 141 -1.65 -6.60 3.49
CA VAL A 141 -2.56 -5.46 3.68
C VAL A 141 -3.09 -5.04 2.32
N THR A 142 -4.40 -4.93 2.22
CA THR A 142 -5.11 -4.52 1.01
C THR A 142 -6.42 -3.81 1.38
N SER A 143 -7.10 -3.24 0.38
CA SER A 143 -8.45 -2.68 0.50
C SER A 143 -9.39 -3.37 -0.48
N ASP A 144 -10.68 -3.28 -0.22
CA ASP A 144 -11.76 -3.76 -1.09
C ASP A 144 -12.09 -2.77 -2.22
N HIS A 145 -11.93 -1.48 -1.98
CA HIS A 145 -11.97 -0.43 -2.99
C HIS A 145 -11.15 0.80 -2.54
N GLY A 146 -11.11 1.83 -3.38
CA GLY A 146 -10.74 3.18 -2.98
C GLY A 146 -11.94 4.14 -3.01
N PHE A 147 -11.69 5.43 -3.05
CA PHE A 147 -12.73 6.46 -3.00
C PHE A 147 -12.34 7.73 -3.76
N ILE A 148 -13.33 8.55 -4.07
CA ILE A 148 -13.16 9.93 -4.53
C ILE A 148 -13.59 10.88 -3.42
N TYR A 149 -12.79 11.92 -3.20
CA TYR A 149 -13.18 13.05 -2.37
C TYR A 149 -13.16 14.36 -3.17
N LYS A 150 -14.26 15.11 -3.16
CA LYS A 150 -14.34 16.47 -3.71
C LYS A 150 -14.66 17.46 -2.60
N ARG A 151 -13.82 18.48 -2.40
CA ARG A 151 -14.04 19.51 -1.36
C ARG A 151 -15.13 20.50 -1.77
N GLU A 152 -15.16 20.84 -3.05
CA GLU A 152 -16.11 21.79 -3.62
C GLU A 152 -17.51 21.19 -3.73
N HIS A 153 -18.51 22.06 -3.65
CA HIS A 153 -19.89 21.64 -3.85
C HIS A 153 -20.10 21.22 -5.30
N LEU A 154 -20.87 20.15 -5.50
CA LEU A 154 -21.26 19.71 -6.83
C LEU A 154 -22.37 20.57 -7.40
N GLU A 155 -22.15 21.07 -8.61
CA GLU A 155 -23.17 21.78 -9.35
C GLU A 155 -24.23 20.80 -9.89
N ASN A 156 -25.32 21.33 -10.45
CA ASN A 156 -26.32 20.48 -11.08
C ASN A 156 -25.79 19.79 -12.34
N VAL A 157 -24.83 20.41 -13.04
CA VAL A 157 -24.20 19.83 -14.24
C VAL A 157 -23.35 18.60 -13.90
N ASP A 158 -22.86 18.50 -12.65
CA ASP A 158 -22.08 17.35 -12.16
C ASP A 158 -22.99 16.14 -11.78
N LYS A 159 -24.32 16.32 -11.85
CA LYS A 159 -25.31 15.37 -11.34
C LYS A 159 -26.13 14.78 -12.48
N LEU A 160 -26.05 13.47 -12.62
CA LEU A 160 -26.81 12.71 -13.59
C LEU A 160 -28.19 12.35 -13.03
N GLY A 161 -29.23 12.58 -13.83
CA GLY A 161 -30.58 12.15 -13.50
C GLY A 161 -30.71 10.63 -13.52
N THR A 162 -31.74 10.12 -12.86
CA THR A 162 -32.05 8.67 -12.79
C THR A 162 -33.39 8.32 -13.43
N GLN A 163 -34.01 9.27 -14.16
CA GLN A 163 -35.33 9.11 -14.77
C GLN A 163 -35.40 8.03 -15.85
N ASP A 164 -34.28 7.72 -16.51
CA ASP A 164 -34.20 6.69 -17.54
C ASP A 164 -34.18 5.26 -16.95
N PHE A 165 -33.99 5.14 -15.62
CA PHE A 165 -34.05 3.87 -14.91
C PHE A 165 -35.49 3.55 -14.47
N ASP A 166 -35.98 2.40 -14.88
CA ASP A 166 -37.20 1.79 -14.37
C ASP A 166 -36.96 1.34 -12.93
N LYS A 167 -37.64 2.00 -11.99
CA LYS A 167 -37.52 1.74 -10.55
C LYS A 167 -37.80 0.29 -10.16
N SER A 168 -38.60 -0.45 -10.94
CA SER A 168 -38.90 -1.86 -10.67
C SER A 168 -37.75 -2.80 -11.04
N LYS A 169 -36.79 -2.33 -11.85
CA LYS A 169 -35.63 -3.08 -12.34
C LYS A 169 -34.32 -2.66 -11.69
N ILE A 170 -34.34 -1.60 -10.90
CA ILE A 170 -33.20 -1.18 -10.10
C ILE A 170 -32.98 -2.21 -8.99
N ILE A 171 -31.76 -2.71 -8.90
CA ILE A 171 -31.32 -3.67 -7.90
C ILE A 171 -30.65 -2.94 -6.74
N GLU A 172 -29.72 -2.03 -7.05
CA GLU A 172 -28.94 -1.30 -6.05
C GLU A 172 -28.54 0.07 -6.61
N THR A 173 -28.45 1.07 -5.74
CA THR A 173 -28.08 2.44 -6.14
C THR A 173 -27.11 3.05 -5.15
N ASP A 174 -26.10 3.73 -5.69
CA ASP A 174 -25.20 4.61 -4.97
C ASP A 174 -24.88 5.83 -5.86
N LYS A 175 -24.21 6.85 -5.32
CA LYS A 175 -23.84 8.07 -6.04
C LYS A 175 -22.95 7.77 -7.24
N ARG A 176 -22.19 6.68 -7.22
CA ARG A 176 -21.23 6.31 -8.28
C ARG A 176 -21.62 5.09 -9.08
N PHE A 177 -22.73 4.43 -8.75
CA PHE A 177 -23.22 3.34 -9.57
C PHE A 177 -24.73 3.09 -9.42
N ILE A 178 -25.33 2.49 -10.44
CA ILE A 178 -26.63 1.84 -10.35
C ILE A 178 -26.49 0.43 -10.90
N ILE A 179 -26.95 -0.57 -10.17
CA ILE A 179 -27.13 -1.94 -10.68
C ILE A 179 -28.58 -2.07 -11.12
N SER A 180 -28.81 -2.48 -12.37
CA SER A 180 -30.15 -2.66 -12.93
C SER A 180 -30.21 -3.86 -13.87
N GLU A 181 -31.41 -4.45 -13.99
CA GLU A 181 -31.72 -5.48 -14.99
C GLU A 181 -31.89 -4.89 -16.40
N GLN A 182 -32.04 -3.57 -16.51
CA GLN A 182 -32.12 -2.91 -17.81
C GLN A 182 -30.80 -3.04 -18.57
N ASP A 183 -30.89 -3.19 -19.88
CA ASP A 183 -29.77 -3.07 -20.82
C ASP A 183 -29.98 -1.83 -21.69
N MET A 184 -29.25 -0.75 -21.38
CA MET A 184 -29.36 0.53 -22.07
C MET A 184 -28.00 1.21 -22.21
N THR A 185 -27.91 2.20 -23.08
CA THR A 185 -26.72 3.05 -23.21
C THR A 185 -27.15 4.47 -22.88
N LEU A 186 -26.44 5.10 -21.95
CA LEU A 186 -26.76 6.44 -21.46
C LEU A 186 -25.57 7.37 -21.68
N LEU A 187 -25.85 8.65 -21.91
CA LEU A 187 -24.80 9.66 -22.05
C LEU A 187 -24.07 9.85 -20.71
N ASN A 188 -22.74 10.00 -20.77
CA ASN A 188 -21.85 10.21 -19.60
C ASN A 188 -21.88 9.09 -18.54
N ILE A 189 -22.28 7.88 -18.94
CA ILE A 189 -22.37 6.71 -18.07
C ILE A 189 -21.74 5.51 -18.78
N HIS A 190 -20.78 4.86 -18.13
CA HIS A 190 -20.29 3.56 -18.55
C HIS A 190 -21.29 2.49 -18.17
N LYS A 191 -21.47 1.49 -19.03
CA LYS A 191 -22.22 0.26 -18.73
C LYS A 191 -21.27 -0.92 -18.77
N PHE A 192 -21.37 -1.79 -17.77
CA PHE A 192 -20.67 -3.07 -17.75
C PHE A 192 -21.65 -4.21 -17.43
N ASN A 193 -21.48 -5.32 -18.12
CA ASN A 193 -22.21 -6.56 -17.81
C ASN A 193 -21.55 -7.21 -16.58
N MET A 194 -22.35 -7.57 -15.58
CA MET A 194 -21.85 -8.16 -14.33
C MET A 194 -21.74 -9.69 -14.37
N ALA A 195 -22.23 -10.36 -15.41
CA ALA A 195 -22.22 -11.82 -15.52
C ALA A 195 -20.82 -12.44 -15.50
N THR A 196 -19.77 -11.67 -15.79
CA THR A 196 -18.37 -12.13 -15.69
C THR A 196 -17.79 -12.00 -14.29
N THR A 197 -18.44 -11.26 -13.41
CA THR A 197 -17.94 -10.91 -12.07
C THR A 197 -18.74 -11.61 -10.97
N ILE A 198 -20.04 -11.78 -11.17
CA ILE A 198 -20.95 -12.35 -10.19
C ILE A 198 -22.09 -13.08 -10.88
N ASP A 199 -22.40 -14.28 -10.39
CA ASP A 199 -23.52 -15.05 -10.88
C ASP A 199 -24.83 -14.51 -10.32
N SER A 200 -25.88 -14.55 -11.13
CA SER A 200 -27.21 -14.11 -10.74
C SER A 200 -28.26 -14.81 -11.57
N ASP A 201 -29.43 -15.04 -10.98
CA ASP A 201 -30.60 -15.55 -11.69
C ASP A 201 -31.17 -14.52 -12.68
N LYS A 202 -30.70 -13.28 -12.60
CA LYS A 202 -31.13 -12.15 -13.42
C LYS A 202 -29.96 -11.58 -14.20
N GLN A 203 -30.24 -11.07 -15.40
CA GLN A 203 -29.26 -10.26 -16.11
C GLN A 203 -29.02 -8.97 -15.31
N MET A 204 -27.75 -8.64 -15.03
CA MET A 204 -27.39 -7.45 -14.26
C MET A 204 -26.34 -6.64 -15.01
N HIS A 205 -26.59 -5.34 -15.11
CA HIS A 205 -25.63 -4.36 -15.59
C HIS A 205 -25.33 -3.35 -14.49
N VAL A 206 -24.06 -2.97 -14.38
CA VAL A 206 -23.64 -1.84 -13.55
C VAL A 206 -23.43 -0.62 -14.44
N TYR A 207 -24.03 0.48 -14.03
CA TYR A 207 -23.97 1.78 -14.68
C TYR A 207 -23.16 2.73 -13.82
N VAL A 208 -22.05 3.25 -14.35
CA VAL A 208 -21.07 4.05 -13.61
C VAL A 208 -20.89 5.41 -14.29
N PRO A 209 -21.11 6.55 -13.60
CA PRO A 209 -20.88 7.87 -14.17
C PRO A 209 -19.43 8.06 -14.64
N TYR A 210 -19.24 8.85 -15.71
CA TYR A 210 -17.90 9.24 -16.18
C TYR A 210 -17.18 10.11 -15.14
N ALA A 211 -15.85 10.02 -15.10
CA ALA A 211 -14.98 10.86 -14.27
C ALA A 211 -15.48 10.96 -12.81
N ASP A 212 -15.70 12.17 -12.28
CA ASP A 212 -16.18 12.46 -10.93
C ASP A 212 -17.69 12.78 -10.84
N LEU A 213 -18.44 12.55 -11.94
CA LEU A 213 -19.89 12.74 -11.98
C LEU A 213 -20.61 11.81 -10.99
N ARG A 214 -21.81 12.19 -10.56
CA ARG A 214 -22.59 11.41 -9.59
C ARG A 214 -24.06 11.33 -9.97
N PHE A 215 -24.73 10.24 -9.62
CA PHE A 215 -26.19 10.16 -9.72
C PHE A 215 -26.86 11.07 -8.70
N LYS A 216 -27.93 11.75 -9.13
CA LYS A 216 -28.78 12.60 -8.30
C LYS A 216 -29.71 11.75 -7.44
N LEU A 217 -29.17 11.21 -6.35
CA LEU A 217 -29.91 10.42 -5.36
C LEU A 217 -30.17 11.23 -4.07
N PRO A 218 -31.26 10.99 -3.32
CA PRO A 218 -31.47 11.58 -2.00
C PRO A 218 -30.46 11.07 -0.96
N GLY A 219 -30.29 11.81 0.14
CA GLY A 219 -29.47 11.40 1.30
C GLY A 219 -27.95 11.35 1.07
N GLY A 220 -27.21 11.04 2.13
CA GLY A 220 -25.76 10.81 2.11
C GLY A 220 -24.87 12.06 2.05
N GLY A 221 -23.58 11.84 2.29
CA GLY A 221 -22.52 12.76 1.88
C GLY A 221 -22.43 12.88 0.37
N MET A 222 -21.82 13.94 -0.12
CA MET A 222 -21.59 14.15 -1.56
C MET A 222 -20.12 14.38 -1.88
N ASN A 223 -19.31 14.64 -0.86
CA ASN A 223 -17.90 14.92 -1.01
C ASN A 223 -17.13 13.61 -1.09
N TYR A 224 -17.41 12.67 -0.17
CA TYR A 224 -16.88 11.30 -0.18
C TYR A 224 -17.83 10.36 -0.94
N VAL A 225 -17.30 9.64 -1.92
CA VAL A 225 -18.06 8.64 -2.69
C VAL A 225 -17.15 7.52 -3.17
N HIS A 226 -17.70 6.32 -3.36
CA HIS A 226 -17.05 5.19 -3.99
C HIS A 226 -18.06 4.43 -4.85
N GLY A 227 -17.59 3.41 -5.58
CA GLY A 227 -18.43 2.52 -6.39
C GLY A 227 -18.26 2.70 -7.90
N GLY A 228 -17.45 3.68 -8.32
CA GLY A 228 -17.16 3.97 -9.72
C GLY A 228 -16.03 3.14 -10.31
N ALA A 229 -15.54 3.58 -11.46
CA ALA A 229 -14.49 2.91 -12.25
C ALA A 229 -13.22 3.75 -12.38
N SER A 230 -13.09 4.83 -11.59
CA SER A 230 -11.87 5.64 -11.61
C SER A 230 -10.70 4.85 -11.02
N LEU A 231 -9.46 5.16 -11.44
CA LEU A 231 -8.28 4.46 -10.93
C LEU A 231 -8.16 4.60 -9.40
N GLN A 232 -8.56 5.73 -8.84
CA GLN A 232 -8.59 5.96 -7.39
C GLN A 232 -9.56 5.04 -6.65
N GLU A 233 -10.61 4.56 -7.33
CA GLU A 233 -11.62 3.65 -6.78
C GLU A 233 -11.27 2.18 -7.04
N ILE A 234 -10.69 1.85 -8.21
CA ILE A 234 -10.47 0.46 -8.64
C ILE A 234 -9.05 -0.07 -8.47
N VAL A 235 -8.03 0.79 -8.36
CA VAL A 235 -6.65 0.34 -8.15
C VAL A 235 -6.39 0.28 -6.65
N ILE A 236 -6.33 -0.93 -6.12
CA ILE A 236 -6.17 -1.19 -4.68
C ILE A 236 -4.76 -1.73 -4.37
N PRO A 237 -4.17 -1.36 -3.23
CA PRO A 237 -2.82 -1.76 -2.87
C PRO A 237 -2.78 -3.22 -2.42
N VAL A 238 -1.68 -3.91 -2.67
CA VAL A 238 -1.34 -5.20 -2.08
C VAL A 238 0.05 -5.09 -1.47
N LEU A 239 0.08 -4.78 -0.18
CA LEU A 239 1.31 -4.70 0.60
C LEU A 239 1.59 -6.05 1.25
N VAL A 240 2.67 -6.70 0.86
CA VAL A 240 3.13 -7.96 1.46
C VAL A 240 4.32 -7.66 2.35
N TYR A 241 4.15 -7.89 3.64
CA TYR A 241 5.21 -7.83 4.65
C TYR A 241 5.59 -9.24 5.07
N ASN A 242 6.87 -9.61 4.95
CA ASN A 242 7.39 -10.86 5.51
C ASN A 242 8.32 -10.53 6.69
N GLN A 243 7.97 -10.99 7.88
CA GLN A 243 8.76 -10.84 9.09
C GLN A 243 10.03 -11.69 8.98
N ASN A 244 11.20 -11.08 9.16
CA ASN A 244 12.45 -11.83 9.30
C ASN A 244 12.55 -12.36 10.74
N LYS A 245 12.12 -13.61 10.94
CA LYS A 245 12.06 -14.23 12.26
C LYS A 245 13.43 -14.36 12.90
N TYR A 246 14.44 -14.74 12.11
CA TYR A 246 15.79 -14.97 12.59
C TYR A 246 16.41 -13.70 13.19
N GLU A 247 16.38 -12.60 12.43
CA GLU A 247 16.87 -11.31 12.90
C GLU A 247 16.06 -10.80 14.09
N SER A 248 14.73 -10.93 14.07
CA SER A 248 13.90 -10.50 15.20
C SER A 248 14.15 -11.29 16.49
N ASP A 249 14.51 -12.56 16.40
CA ASP A 249 14.86 -13.40 17.54
C ASP A 249 16.24 -13.07 18.09
N LEU A 250 17.19 -12.68 17.24
CA LEU A 250 18.52 -12.23 17.64
C LEU A 250 18.46 -10.86 18.31
N ASP A 251 17.68 -9.91 17.76
CA ASP A 251 17.44 -8.59 18.36
C ASP A 251 16.80 -8.72 19.74
N ARG A 252 15.77 -9.57 19.89
CA ARG A 252 15.13 -9.81 21.19
C ARG A 252 16.09 -10.40 22.23
N LYS A 253 17.07 -11.18 21.78
CA LYS A 253 18.10 -11.78 22.64
C LYS A 253 19.31 -10.85 22.86
N GLY A 254 19.31 -9.63 22.28
CA GLY A 254 20.44 -8.72 22.34
C GLY A 254 21.70 -9.28 21.67
N ILE A 255 21.53 -10.22 20.74
CA ILE A 255 22.63 -10.83 20.01
C ILE A 255 22.89 -9.91 18.82
N GLU A 256 24.05 -9.24 18.81
CA GLU A 256 24.54 -8.53 17.62
C GLU A 256 24.48 -9.48 16.41
N HIS A 257 23.98 -9.00 15.28
CA HIS A 257 23.85 -9.77 14.05
C HIS A 257 23.67 -8.84 12.84
N GLY A 258 23.80 -9.38 11.63
CA GLY A 258 23.61 -8.65 10.37
C GLY A 258 24.90 -8.03 9.84
N LYS A 259 24.77 -7.14 8.86
CA LYS A 259 25.92 -6.38 8.32
C LYS A 259 26.14 -5.09 9.12
N VAL A 260 27.32 -4.49 8.99
CA VAL A 260 27.55 -3.13 9.47
C VAL A 260 26.66 -2.12 8.73
N GLU A 261 26.34 -1.02 9.39
CA GLU A 261 25.51 0.05 8.84
C GLU A 261 26.38 1.19 8.31
N VAL A 262 25.91 1.85 7.24
CA VAL A 262 26.62 2.98 6.61
C VAL A 262 25.67 4.16 6.45
N THR A 263 26.16 5.36 6.76
CA THR A 263 25.46 6.62 6.53
C THR A 263 26.35 7.60 5.76
N VAL A 264 25.74 8.55 5.03
CA VAL A 264 26.46 9.62 4.35
C VAL A 264 26.61 10.80 5.31
N LEU A 265 27.85 11.20 5.62
CA LEU A 265 28.15 12.26 6.59
C LEU A 265 27.88 13.67 6.06
N ASP A 266 28.25 13.88 4.80
CA ASP A 266 28.16 15.17 4.14
C ASP A 266 27.54 14.95 2.77
N SER A 267 26.23 14.73 2.75
CA SER A 267 25.49 14.71 1.50
C SER A 267 25.58 16.12 0.91
N HIS A 268 26.53 16.34 0.01
CA HIS A 268 26.65 17.60 -0.72
C HIS A 268 25.29 17.91 -1.33
N LYS A 269 24.55 18.83 -0.72
CA LYS A 269 23.23 19.23 -1.23
C LYS A 269 23.34 19.79 -2.64
N LYS A 270 24.55 20.22 -3.03
CA LYS A 270 24.87 20.82 -4.31
C LYS A 270 26.19 20.24 -4.84
N ILE A 271 26.15 19.57 -5.98
CA ILE A 271 27.30 19.08 -6.75
C ILE A 271 27.58 20.12 -7.84
N THR A 272 28.76 20.73 -7.80
CA THR A 272 29.14 21.81 -8.73
C THR A 272 30.27 21.44 -9.69
N ASN A 273 30.83 20.24 -9.55
CA ASN A 273 31.95 19.75 -10.35
C ASN A 273 31.60 18.40 -10.98
N SER A 274 32.24 18.08 -12.11
CA SER A 274 32.08 16.78 -12.79
C SER A 274 32.51 15.59 -11.92
N THR A 275 33.41 15.83 -10.98
CA THR A 275 33.88 14.85 -10.00
C THR A 275 33.65 15.39 -8.60
N PHE A 276 33.05 14.59 -7.72
CA PHE A 276 32.72 14.98 -6.35
C PHE A 276 32.98 13.85 -5.36
N LYS A 277 33.16 14.22 -4.10
CA LYS A 277 33.44 13.29 -3.00
C LYS A 277 32.16 12.97 -2.23
N VAL A 278 32.04 11.74 -1.79
CA VAL A 278 31.01 11.27 -0.86
C VAL A 278 31.72 10.71 0.37
N LYS A 279 31.44 11.29 1.54
CA LYS A 279 31.95 10.78 2.82
C LYS A 279 30.95 9.83 3.44
N LEU A 280 31.38 8.60 3.67
CA LEU A 280 30.59 7.52 4.22
C LEU A 280 31.12 7.16 5.60
N LEU A 281 30.25 7.13 6.61
CA LEU A 281 30.57 6.62 7.93
C LEU A 281 29.97 5.24 8.10
N GLN A 282 30.82 4.26 8.37
CA GLN A 282 30.39 2.99 8.91
C GLN A 282 30.05 3.17 10.40
N THR A 283 28.77 3.14 10.76
CA THR A 283 28.30 3.57 12.09
C THR A 283 28.67 2.56 13.18
N THR A 284 28.75 1.28 12.82
CA THR A 284 29.10 0.15 13.71
C THR A 284 30.33 -0.58 13.19
N LYS A 285 31.20 -1.09 14.09
CA LYS A 285 32.37 -1.88 13.68
C LYS A 285 31.97 -3.30 13.25
N VAL A 286 32.79 -3.91 12.39
CA VAL A 286 32.75 -5.35 12.11
C VAL A 286 33.13 -6.12 13.37
N THR A 287 32.40 -7.19 13.66
CA THR A 287 32.67 -8.12 14.76
C THR A 287 32.45 -9.55 14.27
N ASP A 288 32.75 -10.56 15.09
CA ASP A 288 32.41 -11.97 14.78
C ASP A 288 30.91 -12.20 14.52
N LYS A 289 30.08 -11.22 14.90
CA LYS A 289 28.63 -11.26 14.75
C LYS A 289 28.09 -10.19 13.79
N ARG A 290 28.90 -9.22 13.35
CA ARG A 290 28.51 -8.21 12.37
C ARG A 290 29.41 -8.29 11.14
N GLU A 291 28.84 -8.72 10.03
CA GLU A 291 29.55 -8.89 8.76
C GLU A 291 29.82 -7.55 8.07
N PRO A 292 30.85 -7.47 7.20
CA PRO A 292 31.04 -6.33 6.31
C PRO A 292 29.84 -6.05 5.39
N LEU A 293 29.67 -4.79 4.99
CA LEU A 293 28.67 -4.36 4.01
C LEU A 293 29.35 -3.93 2.70
N ASN A 294 29.12 -4.70 1.64
CA ASN A 294 29.54 -4.37 0.28
C ASN A 294 28.37 -3.80 -0.50
N PHE A 295 28.55 -2.66 -1.15
CA PHE A 295 27.48 -2.02 -1.90
C PHE A 295 27.99 -1.13 -3.02
N LYS A 296 27.12 -0.91 -4.01
CA LYS A 296 27.37 -0.07 -5.17
C LYS A 296 26.79 1.32 -4.94
N LEU A 297 27.63 2.33 -5.07
CA LEU A 297 27.27 3.73 -4.95
C LEU A 297 27.25 4.37 -6.35
N ALA A 298 26.14 5.02 -6.69
CA ALA A 298 26.02 5.81 -7.91
C ALA A 298 24.94 6.89 -7.78
N LEU A 299 24.91 7.81 -8.75
CA LEU A 299 23.90 8.85 -8.90
C LEU A 299 22.84 8.39 -9.92
N TYR A 300 21.57 8.63 -9.61
CA TYR A 300 20.42 8.26 -10.44
C TYR A 300 19.51 9.45 -10.69
N ASP A 301 18.86 9.50 -11.85
CA ASP A 301 17.78 10.44 -12.12
C ASP A 301 16.43 9.96 -11.55
N THR A 302 15.39 10.79 -11.73
CA THR A 302 14.03 10.50 -11.26
C THR A 302 13.37 9.32 -11.96
N ASP A 303 13.89 8.91 -13.13
CA ASP A 303 13.39 7.78 -13.92
C ASP A 303 14.17 6.49 -13.60
N GLY A 304 15.14 6.55 -12.67
CA GLY A 304 15.95 5.42 -12.24
C GLY A 304 17.14 5.12 -13.14
N GLN A 305 17.50 6.01 -14.07
CA GLN A 305 18.69 5.87 -14.90
C GLN A 305 19.93 6.33 -14.15
N LYS A 306 21.00 5.53 -14.23
CA LYS A 306 22.30 5.87 -13.63
C LYS A 306 22.98 6.98 -14.44
N VAL A 307 23.37 8.06 -13.77
CA VAL A 307 23.96 9.27 -14.35
C VAL A 307 25.37 9.57 -13.80
N SER A 308 26.01 8.61 -13.15
CA SER A 308 27.44 8.65 -12.79
C SER A 308 28.12 7.31 -13.06
N ASP A 309 29.43 7.26 -12.86
CA ASP A 309 30.09 5.99 -12.63
C ASP A 309 29.56 5.29 -11.37
N GLU A 310 29.81 3.99 -11.27
CA GLU A 310 29.39 3.16 -10.13
C GLU A 310 30.64 2.70 -9.39
N LYS A 311 30.65 2.90 -8.06
CA LYS A 311 31.75 2.48 -7.21
C LYS A 311 31.30 1.40 -6.24
N LEU A 312 32.05 0.30 -6.18
CA LEU A 312 31.91 -0.67 -5.10
C LEU A 312 32.56 -0.10 -3.84
N VAL A 313 31.80 -0.06 -2.75
CA VAL A 313 32.21 0.35 -1.42
C VAL A 313 32.22 -0.89 -0.53
N ILE A 314 33.27 -1.04 0.26
CA ILE A 314 33.46 -2.14 1.21
C ILE A 314 33.54 -1.52 2.60
N ALA A 315 32.48 -1.64 3.38
CA ALA A 315 32.46 -1.21 4.77
C ALA A 315 32.81 -2.42 5.65
N ASP A 316 34.09 -2.56 6.01
CA ASP A 316 34.65 -3.70 6.74
C ASP A 316 35.49 -3.29 7.97
N SER A 317 35.43 -2.03 8.40
CA SER A 317 36.30 -1.53 9.46
C SER A 317 35.96 -2.17 10.82
N THR A 318 36.98 -2.64 11.53
CA THR A 318 36.88 -3.20 12.88
C THR A 318 37.20 -2.17 13.97
N SER A 319 37.55 -0.93 13.61
CA SER A 319 37.98 0.09 14.58
C SER A 319 36.85 0.54 15.50
N ASP A 320 37.16 0.76 16.78
CA ASP A 320 36.25 1.39 17.74
C ASP A 320 36.14 2.90 17.52
N GLU A 321 37.12 3.53 16.89
CA GLU A 321 37.15 4.97 16.63
C GLU A 321 36.30 5.34 15.40
N PRO A 322 35.24 6.18 15.54
CA PRO A 322 34.38 6.54 14.42
C PRO A 322 35.11 7.23 13.26
N GLU A 323 36.17 8.00 13.54
CA GLU A 323 36.94 8.71 12.51
C GLU A 323 37.69 7.73 11.58
N GLU A 324 38.16 6.60 12.12
CA GLU A 324 38.80 5.53 11.35
C GLU A 324 37.79 4.67 10.57
N ARG A 325 36.49 4.91 10.76
CA ARG A 325 35.39 4.27 10.03
C ARG A 325 34.81 5.16 8.93
N ILE A 326 35.48 6.27 8.61
CA ILE A 326 35.09 7.18 7.53
C ILE A 326 35.82 6.79 6.25
N GLN A 327 35.08 6.61 5.16
CA GLN A 327 35.60 6.38 3.82
C GLN A 327 35.19 7.52 2.88
N GLU A 328 36.13 8.01 2.06
CA GLU A 328 35.85 8.95 0.98
C GLU A 328 35.74 8.19 -0.35
N VAL A 329 34.60 8.30 -1.02
CA VAL A 329 34.36 7.72 -2.35
C VAL A 329 34.23 8.85 -3.36
N ILE A 330 34.97 8.75 -4.46
CA ILE A 330 34.93 9.74 -5.54
C ILE A 330 34.02 9.21 -6.65
N LEU A 331 33.02 10.01 -7.02
CA LEU A 331 32.14 9.75 -8.15
C LEU A 331 32.37 10.77 -9.25
N THR A 332 32.21 10.32 -10.48
CA THR A 332 32.26 11.14 -11.69
C THR A 332 30.92 11.06 -12.41
N ILE A 333 30.28 12.20 -12.61
CA ILE A 333 28.98 12.28 -13.30
C ILE A 333 29.15 12.09 -14.82
N SER A 334 28.05 11.73 -15.46
CA SER A 334 27.98 11.62 -16.93
C SER A 334 27.98 13.00 -17.58
N SER A 335 28.54 13.10 -18.79
CA SER A 335 28.73 14.37 -19.49
C SER A 335 27.43 15.04 -19.96
N ASP A 336 26.35 14.29 -20.06
CA ASP A 336 25.02 14.72 -20.50
C ASP A 336 24.09 15.15 -19.35
N ILE A 337 24.62 15.19 -18.12
CA ILE A 337 23.87 15.55 -16.93
C ILE A 337 23.38 17.00 -16.99
N LYS A 338 22.13 17.23 -16.60
CA LYS A 338 21.52 18.57 -16.55
C LYS A 338 21.48 19.10 -15.12
N ASN A 339 21.43 20.42 -14.95
CA ASN A 339 21.26 21.04 -13.64
C ASN A 339 19.83 20.81 -13.11
N LYS A 340 19.67 19.82 -12.23
CA LYS A 340 18.41 19.45 -11.55
C LYS A 340 18.72 18.61 -10.29
N THR A 341 17.68 18.14 -9.61
CA THR A 341 17.82 17.20 -8.48
C THR A 341 17.96 15.75 -8.98
N TYR A 342 18.89 15.03 -8.38
CA TYR A 342 19.17 13.61 -8.58
C TYR A 342 19.21 12.89 -7.23
N ASN A 343 19.32 11.57 -7.25
CA ASN A 343 19.39 10.74 -6.06
C ASN A 343 20.73 10.00 -5.98
N LEU A 344 21.47 10.20 -4.89
CA LEU A 344 22.63 9.39 -4.55
C LEU A 344 22.13 8.12 -3.85
N ILE A 345 22.35 6.96 -4.46
CA ILE A 345 21.80 5.68 -3.99
C ILE A 345 22.94 4.69 -3.72
N GLY A 346 22.89 4.07 -2.54
CA GLY A 346 23.72 2.91 -2.18
C GLY A 346 22.90 1.63 -2.30
N ILE A 347 23.34 0.69 -3.15
CA ILE A 347 22.65 -0.58 -3.42
C ILE A 347 23.51 -1.75 -2.93
N ASP A 348 23.03 -2.56 -1.99
CA ASP A 348 23.70 -3.78 -1.52
C ASP A 348 24.07 -4.68 -2.71
N ASP A 349 25.34 -5.06 -2.80
CA ASP A 349 25.88 -5.86 -3.90
C ASP A 349 25.44 -7.33 -3.81
N ASN A 350 24.91 -7.77 -2.67
CA ASN A 350 24.34 -9.10 -2.53
C ASN A 350 23.00 -9.20 -3.29
N PRO A 351 22.91 -10.00 -4.37
CA PRO A 351 21.69 -10.11 -5.17
C PRO A 351 20.50 -10.72 -4.38
N LYS A 352 20.79 -11.40 -3.26
CA LYS A 352 19.80 -12.00 -2.35
C LYS A 352 19.47 -11.09 -1.17
N ALA A 353 20.03 -9.88 -1.10
CA ALA A 353 19.70 -8.92 -0.04
C ALA A 353 18.19 -8.63 -0.04
N LEU A 354 17.59 -8.78 1.14
CA LEU A 354 16.17 -8.55 1.38
C LEU A 354 15.80 -7.06 1.24
N GLN A 355 16.74 -6.18 1.56
CA GLN A 355 16.68 -4.74 1.30
C GLN A 355 17.89 -4.39 0.43
N LYS A 356 17.63 -4.01 -0.83
CA LYS A 356 18.69 -3.64 -1.77
C LYS A 356 19.18 -2.22 -1.54
N GLU A 357 18.28 -1.28 -1.29
CA GLU A 357 18.66 0.11 -1.05
C GLU A 357 19.05 0.34 0.40
N ILE A 358 20.31 0.72 0.61
CA ILE A 358 20.88 1.04 1.92
C ILE A 358 20.50 2.47 2.30
N PHE A 359 20.64 3.40 1.37
CA PHE A 359 20.21 4.79 1.50
C PHE A 359 19.90 5.39 0.13
N GLU A 360 19.07 6.43 0.15
CA GLU A 360 18.76 7.30 -0.98
C GLU A 360 18.79 8.74 -0.46
N ILE A 361 19.59 9.60 -1.09
CA ILE A 361 19.75 11.00 -0.68
C ILE A 361 19.58 11.92 -1.88
N PRO A 362 18.62 12.86 -1.83
CA PRO A 362 18.45 13.85 -2.89
C PRO A 362 19.63 14.83 -2.89
N VAL A 363 20.21 15.07 -4.07
CA VAL A 363 21.32 16.00 -4.30
C VAL A 363 21.02 16.88 -5.51
N VAL A 364 21.31 18.17 -5.41
CA VAL A 364 21.16 19.10 -6.53
C VAL A 364 22.45 19.11 -7.33
N VAL A 365 22.37 18.96 -8.64
CA VAL A 365 23.51 19.20 -9.54
C VAL A 365 23.38 20.60 -10.13
N ASP A 366 24.43 21.41 -10.01
CA ASP A 366 24.51 22.76 -10.56
C ASP A 366 25.94 23.03 -11.05
N ILE A 367 26.19 22.60 -12.28
CA ILE A 367 27.50 22.63 -12.92
C ILE A 367 27.48 23.71 -13.99
N LEU A 368 28.59 24.41 -14.14
CA LEU A 368 28.81 25.32 -15.25
C LEU A 368 28.92 24.48 -16.52
N ILE A 369 27.82 24.37 -17.26
CA ILE A 369 27.81 23.79 -18.60
C ILE A 369 28.49 24.83 -19.51
N THR A 370 29.72 24.55 -19.93
CA THR A 370 30.33 25.27 -21.04
C THR A 370 29.69 24.77 -22.33
N ASP A 371 28.86 25.61 -22.95
CA ASP A 371 28.46 25.42 -24.35
C ASP A 371 29.73 25.53 -25.20
N ASP A 372 30.27 24.38 -25.62
CA ASP A 372 31.23 24.35 -26.73
C ASP A 372 30.43 24.63 -28.02
N PHE A 373 30.71 25.80 -28.61
CA PHE A 373 30.12 26.31 -29.86
C PHE A 373 30.35 25.41 -31.08
#